data_AF-R7F2M7-F1
#
_entry.id   AF-R7F2M7-F1
#
_cell.length_a   1.000
_cell.length_b   1.000
_cell.length_c   1.000
_cell.angle_alpha   90.00
_cell.angle_beta   90.00
_cell.angle_gamma   90.00
#
_symmetry.space_group_name_H-M   'P 1'
#
loop_
_entity.id
_entity.type
_entity.pdbx_description
1 polymer ?
#
loop_
_entity_poly.entity_id
_entity_poly.type
_entity_poly.pdbx_seq_one_letter_code
_entity_poly.pdbx_strand_id
1 'polypeptide(L)'
;MFGKRKTPHIQIHEREALLQLLRPVTHSGTFAASTVSNWYAGREFILRAMESNSSFGANGVAANDFGGIHVTAAGTSSLVMAALRQLALSAHFLNYEEDTHANRTVITLLYNRTRHPDIVGLLRAEENLCHLPDYCKITLRSGDDTSVAPQVINGDSYLDVELDLVGFPSDDFSAFTEIRPQITAEAIEEFVQANPIDQSVDTTMARYINMVYNVGADIDNLPPYDPNNVSNYTIALNYFAFQQKKKEADKCWGPLPVAADQERMRDNGYQLQLRNRLSNVACSDCIALRLKSIIRPSDRALLGMDTRSIPDAEALTQVLNRKQRKVMKLLQRDFAALARSEHLRWCTEKLILGFRPFSDRDLLEDSRHFGDDRKAFRRSLKPQFKHVNLCSYRDLRRIDPANMKTDCFLMMAMPEIWLKATSR
;
A
#
# COMPACT_ATOMS: atom_id res chain seq x y z
N MET A 1 8.62 -47.55 -24.52
CA MET A 1 9.40 -46.45 -23.91
C MET A 1 8.43 -45.39 -23.40
N PHE A 2 8.18 -45.37 -22.10
CA PHE A 2 7.28 -44.39 -21.49
C PHE A 2 7.99 -43.05 -21.38
N GLY A 3 7.48 -42.05 -22.11
CA GLY A 3 7.95 -40.67 -22.01
C GLY A 3 7.77 -40.16 -20.59
N LYS A 4 8.88 -39.71 -19.98
CA LYS A 4 8.87 -39.01 -18.70
C LYS A 4 7.93 -37.80 -18.82
N ARG A 5 6.77 -37.86 -18.16
CA ARG A 5 5.94 -36.68 -17.89
C ARG A 5 6.84 -35.68 -17.15
N LYS A 6 7.11 -34.53 -17.75
CA LYS A 6 7.73 -33.41 -17.06
C LYS A 6 6.85 -33.09 -15.86
N THR A 7 7.39 -33.27 -14.66
CA THR A 7 6.83 -32.76 -13.42
C THR A 7 6.55 -31.27 -13.62
N PRO A 8 5.36 -30.75 -13.29
CA PRO A 8 5.12 -29.32 -13.36
C PRO A 8 6.10 -28.63 -12.40
N HIS A 9 6.92 -27.72 -12.94
CA HIS A 9 7.81 -26.91 -12.11
C HIS A 9 6.94 -26.08 -11.17
N ILE A 10 7.03 -26.37 -9.87
CA ILE A 10 6.42 -25.57 -8.81
C ILE A 10 7.07 -24.18 -8.89
N GLN A 11 6.25 -23.12 -8.99
CA GLN A 11 6.72 -21.76 -8.88
C GLN A 11 7.36 -21.58 -7.51
N ILE A 12 8.68 -21.37 -7.46
CA ILE A 12 9.38 -21.09 -6.22
C ILE A 12 9.13 -19.63 -5.91
N HIS A 13 8.12 -19.36 -5.09
CA HIS A 13 7.90 -18.04 -4.51
C HIS A 13 9.08 -17.68 -3.61
N GLU A 14 9.65 -16.50 -3.80
CA GLU A 14 10.77 -16.02 -3.01
C GLU A 14 10.24 -15.33 -1.76
N ARG A 15 10.18 -16.07 -0.66
CA ARG A 15 9.61 -15.60 0.60
C ARG A 15 10.68 -15.10 1.57
N GLU A 16 10.45 -13.95 2.20
CA GLU A 16 11.38 -13.34 3.16
C GLU A 16 10.64 -12.93 4.44
N ALA A 17 11.29 -13.08 5.60
CA ALA A 17 10.74 -12.74 6.91
C ALA A 17 10.87 -11.24 7.26
N LEU A 18 10.59 -10.35 6.30
CA LEU A 18 10.93 -8.92 6.40
C LEU A 18 10.33 -8.22 7.62
N LEU A 19 9.08 -8.54 8.01
CA LEU A 19 8.42 -7.93 9.16
C LEU A 19 9.09 -8.28 10.50
N GLN A 20 9.76 -9.44 10.58
CA GLN A 20 10.50 -9.85 11.78
C GLN A 20 11.77 -9.00 11.99
N LEU A 21 12.28 -8.39 10.91
CA LEU A 21 13.50 -7.57 10.93
C LEU A 21 13.20 -6.10 11.24
N LEU A 22 11.91 -5.71 11.19
CA LEU A 22 11.48 -4.33 11.39
C LEU A 22 11.67 -3.94 12.86
N ARG A 23 12.29 -2.79 13.10
CA ARG A 23 12.47 -2.23 14.45
C ARG A 23 11.69 -0.93 14.63
N PRO A 24 11.27 -0.60 15.85
CA PRO A 24 10.72 0.72 16.17
C PRO A 24 11.72 1.84 15.84
N VAL A 25 11.20 3.01 15.48
CA VAL A 25 11.95 4.24 15.22
C VAL A 25 12.29 4.96 16.52
N THR A 26 11.42 4.87 17.54
CA THR A 26 11.55 5.63 18.78
C THR A 26 12.42 4.96 19.85
N HIS A 27 12.65 3.64 19.76
CA HIS A 27 13.46 2.92 20.73
C HIS A 27 14.25 1.75 20.11
N SER A 28 15.34 1.34 20.76
CA SER A 28 16.34 0.39 20.24
C SER A 28 15.94 -1.09 20.30
N GLY A 29 14.65 -1.39 20.55
CA GLY A 29 14.13 -2.74 20.81
C GLY A 29 13.74 -3.52 19.54
N THR A 30 13.20 -4.72 19.71
CA THR A 30 12.36 -5.42 18.70
C THR A 30 10.90 -5.18 19.02
N PHE A 31 10.02 -5.32 18.02
CA PHE A 31 8.62 -5.63 18.30
C PHE A 31 8.50 -7.02 18.95
N ALA A 32 7.45 -7.21 19.76
CA ALA A 32 7.18 -8.52 20.36
C ALA A 32 6.84 -9.55 19.27
N ALA A 33 7.17 -10.82 19.50
CA ALA A 33 6.89 -11.89 18.53
C ALA A 33 5.38 -12.02 18.23
N SER A 34 4.53 -11.77 19.23
CA SER A 34 3.06 -11.73 19.08
C SER A 34 2.61 -10.58 18.17
N THR A 35 3.21 -9.39 18.29
CA THR A 35 2.96 -8.25 17.40
C THR A 35 3.26 -8.61 15.94
N VAL A 36 4.43 -9.20 15.69
CA VAL A 36 4.84 -9.59 14.33
C VAL A 36 3.93 -10.70 13.79
N SER A 37 3.56 -11.67 14.63
CA SER A 37 2.61 -12.73 14.26
C SER A 37 1.25 -12.16 13.88
N ASN A 38 0.76 -11.17 14.64
CA ASN A 38 -0.49 -10.47 14.34
C ASN A 38 -0.42 -9.69 13.03
N TRP A 39 0.72 -9.07 12.69
CA TRP A 39 0.90 -8.41 11.40
C TRP A 39 0.78 -9.39 10.22
N TYR A 40 1.40 -10.57 10.31
CA TYR A 40 1.21 -11.59 9.28
C TYR A 40 -0.25 -12.06 9.19
N ALA A 41 -0.91 -12.26 10.35
CA ALA A 41 -2.31 -12.65 10.40
C ALA A 41 -3.27 -11.62 9.81
N GLY A 42 -3.17 -10.37 10.26
CA GLY A 42 -3.93 -9.26 9.73
C GLY A 42 -3.65 -9.04 8.24
N ARG A 43 -2.40 -9.21 7.80
CA ARG A 43 -2.05 -9.10 6.39
C ARG A 43 -2.77 -10.13 5.53
N GLU A 44 -2.60 -11.42 5.82
CA GLU A 44 -3.21 -12.49 5.01
C GLU A 44 -4.75 -12.43 5.04
N PHE A 45 -5.34 -12.11 6.19
CA PHE A 45 -6.79 -11.95 6.32
C PHE A 45 -7.32 -10.84 5.39
N ILE A 46 -6.71 -9.64 5.44
CA ILE A 46 -7.15 -8.51 4.61
C ILE A 46 -6.90 -8.77 3.13
N LEU A 47 -5.73 -9.29 2.75
CA LEU A 47 -5.44 -9.57 1.35
C LEU A 47 -6.40 -10.62 0.77
N ARG A 48 -6.76 -11.65 1.55
CA ARG A 48 -7.76 -12.64 1.10
C ARG A 48 -9.16 -12.04 0.99
N ALA A 49 -9.54 -11.16 1.91
CA ALA A 49 -10.81 -10.43 1.83
C ALA A 49 -10.86 -9.53 0.59
N MET A 50 -9.78 -8.79 0.30
CA MET A 50 -9.67 -7.93 -0.88
C MET A 50 -9.51 -8.73 -2.19
N GLU A 51 -9.19 -10.01 -2.14
CA GLU A 51 -9.16 -10.87 -3.33
C GLU A 51 -10.56 -11.32 -3.76
N SER A 52 -11.46 -11.55 -2.80
CA SER A 52 -12.68 -12.36 -2.99
C SER A 52 -13.99 -11.72 -2.51
N ASN A 53 -13.95 -10.68 -1.66
CA ASN A 53 -15.12 -10.02 -1.11
C ASN A 53 -15.31 -8.63 -1.73
N SER A 54 -16.38 -8.45 -2.50
CA SER A 54 -16.70 -7.18 -3.16
C SER A 54 -16.83 -6.00 -2.19
N SER A 55 -17.22 -6.26 -0.95
CA SER A 55 -17.40 -5.22 0.07
C SER A 55 -16.07 -4.65 0.59
N PHE A 56 -14.97 -5.39 0.40
CA PHE A 56 -13.60 -4.92 0.60
C PHE A 56 -12.99 -4.35 -0.70
N GLY A 57 -13.80 -4.14 -1.73
CA GLY A 57 -13.37 -3.61 -3.03
C GLY A 57 -12.79 -4.67 -3.97
N ALA A 58 -13.00 -5.97 -3.75
CA ALA A 58 -12.35 -7.03 -4.54
C ALA A 58 -12.60 -7.00 -6.06
N ASN A 59 -13.64 -6.32 -6.52
CA ASN A 59 -13.89 -6.08 -7.96
C ASN A 59 -13.00 -4.98 -8.57
N GLY A 60 -12.20 -4.28 -7.76
CA GLY A 60 -11.64 -2.99 -8.08
C GLY A 60 -12.67 -1.86 -8.00
N VAL A 61 -12.19 -0.63 -7.90
CA VAL A 61 -13.02 0.59 -7.95
C VAL A 61 -12.43 1.50 -9.01
N ALA A 62 -13.18 1.71 -10.09
CA ALA A 62 -12.73 2.48 -11.25
C ALA A 62 -12.74 3.97 -10.96
N ALA A 63 -11.94 4.75 -11.69
CA ALA A 63 -11.79 6.19 -11.46
C ALA A 63 -13.10 7.01 -11.50
N ASN A 64 -14.11 6.54 -12.23
CA ASN A 64 -15.40 7.19 -12.38
C ASN A 64 -16.53 6.55 -11.56
N ASP A 65 -16.22 5.61 -10.67
CA ASP A 65 -17.20 5.01 -9.79
C ASP A 65 -17.56 5.96 -8.65
N PHE A 66 -18.83 5.94 -8.22
CA PHE A 66 -19.32 6.72 -7.09
C PHE A 66 -19.30 5.90 -5.80
N GLY A 67 -18.91 6.54 -4.70
CA GLY A 67 -18.88 5.90 -3.38
C GLY A 67 -17.49 5.35 -3.03
N GLY A 68 -17.21 5.30 -1.72
CA GLY A 68 -15.98 4.75 -1.18
C GLY A 68 -16.17 3.35 -0.60
N ILE A 69 -15.06 2.67 -0.33
CA ILE A 69 -15.07 1.47 0.51
C ILE A 69 -15.19 1.90 1.97
N HIS A 70 -16.11 1.28 2.70
CA HIS A 70 -16.33 1.54 4.12
C HIS A 70 -16.36 0.22 4.88
N VAL A 71 -15.36 0.02 5.72
CA VAL A 71 -15.18 -1.20 6.52
C VAL A 71 -15.18 -0.83 8.00
N THR A 72 -15.79 -1.68 8.83
CA THR A 72 -15.83 -1.53 10.28
C THR A 72 -14.89 -2.55 10.93
N ALA A 73 -14.11 -2.12 11.91
CA ALA A 73 -13.31 -2.96 12.79
C ALA A 73 -13.87 -2.87 14.20
N ALA A 74 -14.15 -4.01 14.82
CA ALA A 74 -14.74 -4.08 16.15
C ALA A 74 -13.67 -4.42 17.20
N GLY A 75 -13.48 -3.50 18.16
CA GLY A 75 -12.56 -3.67 19.27
C GLY A 75 -11.11 -3.25 18.96
N THR A 76 -10.30 -3.20 20.02
CA THR A 76 -8.93 -2.67 19.98
C THR A 76 -7.86 -3.72 20.26
N SER A 77 -8.17 -5.00 20.05
CA SER A 77 -7.19 -6.07 20.22
C SER A 77 -6.00 -5.88 19.25
N SER A 78 -4.82 -6.35 19.63
CA SER A 78 -3.62 -6.23 18.78
C SER A 78 -3.79 -6.93 17.42
N LEU A 79 -4.64 -7.94 17.33
CA LEU A 79 -4.96 -8.64 16.08
C LEU A 79 -5.84 -7.79 15.17
N VAL A 80 -6.87 -7.14 15.72
CA VAL A 80 -7.72 -6.19 14.96
C VAL A 80 -6.91 -4.99 14.50
N MET A 81 -6.02 -4.46 15.34
CA MET A 81 -5.12 -3.36 14.97
C MET A 81 -4.17 -3.73 13.83
N ALA A 82 -3.67 -4.97 13.81
CA ALA A 82 -2.84 -5.45 12.73
C ALA A 82 -3.61 -5.58 11.40
N ALA A 83 -4.87 -6.04 11.45
CA ALA A 83 -5.74 -6.05 10.27
C ALA A 83 -6.08 -4.62 9.79
N LEU A 84 -6.36 -3.71 10.72
CA LEU A 84 -6.59 -2.29 10.41
C LEU A 84 -5.37 -1.66 9.73
N ARG A 85 -4.17 -1.95 10.25
CA ARG A 85 -2.89 -1.54 9.63
C ARG A 85 -2.77 -2.04 8.19
N GLN A 86 -3.06 -3.31 7.91
CA GLN A 86 -3.00 -3.80 6.53
C GLN A 86 -4.08 -3.17 5.65
N LEU A 87 -5.30 -3.00 6.15
CA LEU A 87 -6.39 -2.38 5.41
C LEU A 87 -6.00 -0.96 4.97
N ALA A 88 -5.45 -0.17 5.88
CA ALA A 88 -4.93 1.17 5.58
C ALA A 88 -3.78 1.16 4.57
N LEU A 89 -2.98 0.08 4.47
CA LEU A 89 -1.91 -0.05 3.48
C LEU A 89 -2.40 -0.44 2.08
N SER A 90 -3.60 -1.03 1.97
CA SER A 90 -4.04 -1.75 0.76
C SER A 90 -5.27 -1.12 0.09
N ALA A 91 -6.14 -0.45 0.87
CA ALA A 91 -7.43 0.04 0.41
C ALA A 91 -7.34 1.44 -0.23
N HIS A 92 -6.55 1.54 -1.30
CA HIS A 92 -6.36 2.76 -2.09
C HIS A 92 -6.99 2.60 -3.47
N PHE A 93 -7.94 3.47 -3.80
CA PHE A 93 -8.80 3.32 -4.97
C PHE A 93 -8.72 4.50 -5.94
N LEU A 94 -9.07 4.27 -7.20
CA LEU A 94 -8.83 5.22 -8.29
C LEU A 94 -9.82 6.41 -8.27
N ASN A 95 -10.98 6.25 -7.63
CA ASN A 95 -12.04 7.27 -7.61
C ASN A 95 -11.92 8.31 -6.50
N TYR A 96 -10.86 8.25 -5.68
CA TYR A 96 -10.60 9.32 -4.72
C TYR A 96 -10.27 10.62 -5.47
N GLU A 97 -10.99 11.69 -5.11
CA GLU A 97 -10.80 13.02 -5.67
C GLU A 97 -10.25 13.97 -4.61
N GLU A 98 -8.98 14.36 -4.79
CA GLU A 98 -8.19 15.12 -3.83
C GLU A 98 -8.74 16.54 -3.59
N ASP A 99 -9.31 17.19 -4.62
CA ASP A 99 -9.82 18.56 -4.50
C ASP A 99 -11.15 18.66 -3.73
N THR A 100 -12.02 17.65 -3.85
CA THR A 100 -13.31 17.60 -3.14
C THR A 100 -13.27 16.68 -1.92
N HIS A 101 -12.17 15.96 -1.72
CA HIS A 101 -12.01 14.90 -0.73
C HIS A 101 -13.08 13.81 -0.82
N ALA A 102 -13.65 13.60 -2.01
CA ALA A 102 -14.73 12.65 -2.21
C ALA A 102 -14.17 11.22 -2.34
N ASN A 103 -15.00 10.23 -1.96
CA ASN A 103 -14.70 8.80 -2.10
C ASN A 103 -13.45 8.32 -1.34
N ARG A 104 -13.14 8.89 -0.16
CA ARG A 104 -12.16 8.29 0.74
C ARG A 104 -12.58 6.87 1.12
N THR A 105 -11.60 5.99 1.32
CA THR A 105 -11.79 4.76 2.08
C THR A 105 -12.01 5.12 3.54
N VAL A 106 -13.14 4.69 4.10
CA VAL A 106 -13.50 4.91 5.50
C VAL A 106 -13.23 3.63 6.29
N ILE A 107 -12.40 3.75 7.32
CA ILE A 107 -12.17 2.68 8.29
C ILE A 107 -12.81 3.10 9.61
N THR A 108 -13.95 2.51 9.94
CA THR A 108 -14.59 2.73 11.23
C THR A 108 -13.99 1.81 12.27
N LEU A 109 -13.55 2.35 13.41
CA LEU A 109 -13.10 1.58 14.56
C LEU A 109 -14.08 1.75 15.72
N LEU A 110 -14.72 0.66 16.13
CA LEU A 110 -15.55 0.62 17.35
C LEU A 110 -14.66 0.31 18.54
N TYR A 111 -14.68 1.16 19.57
CA TYR A 111 -13.79 1.00 20.73
C TYR A 111 -14.48 1.34 22.05
N ASN A 112 -13.98 0.72 23.12
CA ASN A 112 -14.38 1.06 24.48
C ASN A 112 -13.65 2.33 24.94
N ARG A 113 -14.36 3.46 24.98
CA ARG A 113 -13.83 4.78 25.37
C ARG A 113 -13.45 4.87 26.84
N THR A 114 -14.04 4.02 27.69
CA THR A 114 -13.68 3.93 29.11
C THR A 114 -12.31 3.28 29.27
N ARG A 115 -12.02 2.23 28.47
CA ARG A 115 -10.71 1.56 28.46
C ARG A 115 -9.65 2.36 27.71
N HIS A 116 -10.04 3.03 26.62
CA HIS A 116 -9.15 3.78 25.74
C HIS A 116 -9.62 5.23 25.58
N PRO A 117 -9.47 6.08 26.61
CA PRO A 117 -9.86 7.48 26.54
C PRO A 117 -9.05 8.28 25.53
N ASP A 118 -7.78 7.89 25.28
CA ASP A 118 -6.94 8.43 24.21
C ASP A 118 -6.75 7.40 23.09
N ILE A 119 -7.82 7.20 22.31
CA ILE A 119 -7.80 6.26 21.17
C ILE A 119 -6.80 6.69 20.09
N VAL A 120 -6.60 7.99 19.89
CA VAL A 120 -5.64 8.49 18.89
C VAL A 120 -4.21 8.18 19.33
N GLY A 121 -3.89 8.33 20.62
CA GLY A 121 -2.63 7.88 21.21
C GLY A 121 -2.38 6.38 21.03
N LEU A 122 -3.41 5.54 21.21
CA LEU A 122 -3.30 4.09 20.95
C LEU A 122 -2.95 3.82 19.48
N LEU A 123 -3.63 4.49 18.54
CA LEU A 123 -3.39 4.32 17.10
C LEU A 123 -1.99 4.79 16.68
N ARG A 124 -1.44 5.80 17.37
CA ARG A 124 -0.08 6.33 17.13
C ARG A 124 1.05 5.37 17.50
N ALA A 125 0.77 4.30 18.25
CA ALA A 125 1.78 3.30 18.56
C ALA A 125 2.40 2.75 17.26
N GLU A 126 3.71 2.52 17.26
CA GLU A 126 4.45 2.12 16.05
C GLU A 126 4.02 0.75 15.52
N GLU A 127 3.56 -0.11 16.41
CA GLU A 127 2.97 -1.41 16.07
C GLU A 127 1.61 -1.31 15.36
N ASN A 128 0.90 -0.19 15.55
CA ASN A 128 -0.43 0.06 15.02
C ASN A 128 -0.36 0.88 13.72
N LEU A 129 -0.67 2.18 13.75
CA LEU A 129 -0.70 3.05 12.58
C LEU A 129 0.43 4.09 12.57
N CYS A 130 1.25 4.15 13.63
CA CYS A 130 2.40 5.05 13.74
C CYS A 130 2.01 6.51 13.43
N HIS A 131 2.61 7.14 12.41
CA HIS A 131 2.35 8.55 12.09
C HIS A 131 1.08 8.78 11.29
N LEU A 132 0.38 7.76 10.78
CA LEU A 132 -0.82 7.97 9.96
C LEU A 132 -1.92 8.80 10.66
N PRO A 133 -2.26 8.57 11.94
CA PRO A 133 -3.27 9.37 12.66
C PRO A 133 -2.95 10.87 12.75
N ASP A 134 -1.68 11.26 12.59
CA ASP A 134 -1.28 12.66 12.61
C ASP A 134 -1.64 13.40 11.32
N TYR A 135 -1.91 12.67 10.22
CA TYR A 135 -2.13 13.26 8.89
C TYR A 135 -3.44 12.84 8.24
N CYS A 136 -4.00 11.67 8.55
CA CYS A 136 -5.30 11.27 8.01
C CYS A 136 -6.44 12.03 8.69
N LYS A 137 -7.55 12.20 7.97
CA LYS A 137 -8.77 12.72 8.60
C LYS A 137 -9.26 11.72 9.65
N ILE A 138 -9.59 12.24 10.82
CA ILE A 138 -10.19 11.46 11.91
C ILE A 138 -11.52 12.12 12.28
N THR A 139 -12.57 11.31 12.35
CA THR A 139 -13.85 11.70 12.94
C THR A 139 -14.01 10.93 14.25
N LEU A 140 -14.17 11.65 15.35
CA LEU A 140 -14.47 11.07 16.67
C LEU A 140 -15.95 11.28 16.95
N ARG A 141 -16.68 10.21 17.21
CA ARG A 141 -18.12 10.28 17.57
C ARG A 141 -18.49 9.30 18.66
N SER A 142 -19.57 9.63 19.37
CA SER A 142 -20.17 8.74 20.35
C SER A 142 -21.03 7.70 19.65
N GLY A 143 -20.88 6.43 20.03
CA GLY A 143 -21.66 5.33 19.47
C GLY A 143 -23.03 5.12 20.12
N ASP A 144 -23.21 5.64 21.34
CA ASP A 144 -24.41 5.51 22.19
C ASP A 144 -25.10 6.84 22.46
N ASP A 145 -24.53 7.96 22.01
CA ASP A 145 -25.13 9.30 22.15
C ASP A 145 -24.95 10.13 20.88
N THR A 146 -25.95 10.08 19.99
CA THR A 146 -25.95 10.82 18.72
C THR A 146 -26.22 12.32 18.89
N SER A 147 -26.53 12.78 20.11
CA SER A 147 -26.70 14.22 20.39
C SER A 147 -25.36 14.96 20.47
N VAL A 148 -24.26 14.23 20.74
CA VAL A 148 -22.92 14.79 20.76
C VAL A 148 -22.42 14.96 19.32
N ALA A 149 -22.15 16.21 18.94
CA ALA A 149 -21.59 16.53 17.64
C ALA A 149 -20.22 15.85 17.45
N PRO A 150 -19.95 15.22 16.29
CA PRO A 150 -18.66 14.63 16.02
C PRO A 150 -17.53 15.66 16.04
N GLN A 151 -16.39 15.29 16.60
CA GLN A 151 -15.16 16.07 16.52
C GLN A 151 -14.35 15.61 15.31
N VAL A 152 -13.86 16.56 14.49
CA VAL A 152 -13.02 16.25 13.33
C VAL A 152 -11.60 16.74 13.58
N ILE A 153 -10.62 15.88 13.31
CA ILE A 153 -9.19 16.18 13.30
C ILE A 153 -8.69 16.01 11.87
N ASN A 154 -7.83 16.92 11.39
CA ASN A 154 -7.27 16.89 10.04
C ASN A 154 -8.34 16.81 8.94
N GLY A 155 -9.41 17.60 9.03
CA GLY A 155 -10.54 17.56 8.09
C GLY A 155 -10.13 17.71 6.62
N ASP A 156 -9.11 18.53 6.37
CA ASP A 156 -8.56 18.83 5.04
C ASP A 156 -7.42 17.87 4.62
N SER A 157 -7.32 16.70 5.24
CA SER A 157 -6.31 15.69 4.91
C SER A 157 -6.33 15.35 3.42
N TYR A 158 -5.17 15.35 2.78
CA TYR A 158 -5.04 14.95 1.38
C TYR A 158 -5.08 13.43 1.17
N LEU A 159 -4.98 12.64 2.24
CA LEU A 159 -4.96 11.18 2.17
C LEU A 159 -6.34 10.62 1.76
N ASP A 160 -6.31 9.52 1.02
CA ASP A 160 -7.49 8.78 0.54
C ASP A 160 -8.08 7.81 1.58
N VAL A 161 -7.46 7.72 2.77
CA VAL A 161 -7.94 6.95 3.91
C VAL A 161 -8.36 7.90 5.03
N GLU A 162 -9.54 7.67 5.61
CA GLU A 162 -10.00 8.34 6.82
C GLU A 162 -10.38 7.34 7.91
N LEU A 163 -10.22 7.76 9.17
CA LEU A 163 -10.58 6.96 10.35
C LEU A 163 -11.84 7.54 11.00
N ASP A 164 -12.84 6.69 11.19
CA ASP A 164 -14.06 7.04 11.92
C ASP A 164 -14.07 6.28 13.25
N LEU A 165 -13.75 6.97 14.34
CA LEU A 165 -13.52 6.39 15.67
C LEU A 165 -14.79 6.54 16.50
N VAL A 166 -15.47 5.42 16.74
CA VAL A 166 -16.77 5.38 17.41
C VAL A 166 -16.60 4.79 18.81
N GLY A 167 -16.73 5.65 19.81
CA GLY A 167 -16.50 5.28 21.21
C GLY A 167 -17.77 4.82 21.92
N PHE A 168 -17.70 3.69 22.62
CA PHE A 168 -18.75 3.09 23.45
C PHE A 168 -18.30 2.99 24.91
N PRO A 169 -19.20 2.96 25.91
CA PRO A 169 -18.82 2.90 27.32
C PRO A 169 -18.21 1.55 27.73
N SER A 170 -18.45 0.50 26.94
CA SER A 170 -17.96 -0.87 27.13
C SER A 170 -17.55 -1.49 25.78
N ASP A 171 -17.15 -2.77 25.77
CA ASP A 171 -16.92 -3.54 24.55
C ASP A 171 -18.25 -4.06 23.92
N ASP A 172 -19.41 -3.55 24.36
CA ASP A 172 -20.69 -3.80 23.72
C ASP A 172 -20.94 -2.74 22.63
N PHE A 173 -20.88 -3.20 21.38
CA PHE A 173 -21.09 -2.36 20.21
C PHE A 173 -22.46 -2.58 19.54
N SER A 174 -23.40 -3.25 20.21
CA SER A 174 -24.72 -3.61 19.66
C SER A 174 -25.56 -2.41 19.20
N ALA A 175 -25.32 -1.22 19.77
CA ALA A 175 -25.96 0.02 19.34
C ALA A 175 -25.42 0.54 17.98
N PHE A 176 -24.29 0.02 17.49
CA PHE A 176 -23.80 0.30 16.15
C PHE A 176 -24.59 -0.48 15.10
N THR A 177 -25.49 0.20 14.40
CA THR A 177 -26.45 -0.42 13.46
C THR A 177 -26.05 -0.31 12.00
N GLU A 178 -24.94 0.37 11.68
CA GLU A 178 -24.50 0.50 10.29
C GLU A 178 -24.05 -0.84 9.73
N ILE A 179 -24.74 -1.32 8.69
CA ILE A 179 -24.41 -2.58 8.03
C ILE A 179 -23.17 -2.36 7.15
N ARG A 180 -22.03 -2.81 7.66
CA ARG A 180 -20.73 -2.74 6.99
C ARG A 180 -20.01 -4.09 7.09
N PRO A 181 -19.05 -4.39 6.21
CA PRO A 181 -18.13 -5.49 6.42
C PRO A 181 -17.42 -5.29 7.76
N GLN A 182 -17.44 -6.31 8.61
CA GLN A 182 -16.85 -6.26 9.94
C GLN A 182 -15.57 -7.08 10.00
N ILE A 183 -14.54 -6.48 10.59
CA ILE A 183 -13.30 -7.12 11.02
C ILE A 183 -13.42 -7.31 12.52
N THR A 184 -13.40 -8.55 13.00
CA THR A 184 -13.38 -8.87 14.44
C THR A 184 -12.20 -9.77 14.75
N ALA A 185 -11.80 -9.85 16.02
CA ALA A 185 -10.71 -10.74 16.43
C ALA A 185 -11.06 -12.20 16.13
N GLU A 186 -12.30 -12.60 16.42
CA GLU A 186 -12.83 -13.95 16.22
C GLU A 186 -12.77 -14.35 14.75
N ALA A 187 -13.21 -13.47 13.84
CA ALA A 187 -13.17 -13.75 12.40
C ALA A 187 -11.74 -13.94 11.87
N ILE A 188 -10.77 -13.18 12.41
CA ILE A 188 -9.36 -13.34 12.04
C ILE A 188 -8.82 -14.65 12.63
N GLU A 189 -9.11 -14.97 13.88
CA GLU A 189 -8.67 -16.20 14.54
C GLU A 189 -9.21 -17.45 13.83
N GLU A 190 -10.50 -17.47 13.49
CA GLU A 190 -11.11 -18.54 12.69
C GLU A 190 -10.42 -18.70 11.33
N PHE A 191 -10.13 -17.57 10.66
CA PHE A 191 -9.38 -17.59 9.40
C PHE A 191 -7.98 -18.19 9.55
N VAL A 192 -7.23 -17.79 10.58
CA VAL A 192 -5.87 -18.29 10.84
C VAL A 192 -5.88 -19.77 11.20
N GLN A 193 -6.87 -20.22 11.98
CA GLN A 193 -7.04 -21.64 12.32
C GLN A 193 -7.30 -22.49 11.08
N ALA A 194 -8.12 -22.00 10.15
CA ALA A 194 -8.41 -22.67 8.89
C ALA A 194 -7.26 -22.58 7.87
N ASN A 195 -6.42 -21.53 7.96
CA ASN A 195 -5.36 -21.23 7.01
C ASN A 195 -4.05 -20.91 7.76
N PRO A 196 -3.27 -21.93 8.16
CA PRO A 196 -2.01 -21.70 8.88
C PRO A 196 -1.08 -20.74 8.14
N ILE A 197 -0.63 -19.70 8.83
CA ILE A 197 0.12 -18.60 8.23
C ILE A 197 1.62 -18.82 8.38
N ASP A 198 2.29 -18.77 7.24
CA ASP A 198 3.75 -18.68 7.16
C ASP A 198 4.19 -17.24 7.47
N GLN A 199 5.07 -17.07 8.46
CA GLN A 199 5.61 -15.77 8.91
C GLN A 199 6.68 -15.23 7.96
N SER A 200 6.38 -15.22 6.67
CA SER A 200 7.19 -14.67 5.59
C SER A 200 6.28 -14.05 4.53
N VAL A 201 6.81 -13.12 3.74
CA VAL A 201 6.09 -12.47 2.63
C VAL A 201 6.67 -12.90 1.30
N ASP A 202 5.82 -13.17 0.31
CA ASP A 202 6.27 -13.34 -1.08
C ASP A 202 6.79 -12.01 -1.63
N THR A 203 8.08 -11.99 -1.99
CA THR A 203 8.78 -10.81 -2.51
C THR A 203 8.93 -10.81 -4.02
N THR A 204 8.43 -11.83 -4.73
CA THR A 204 8.66 -12.01 -6.17
C THR A 204 8.23 -10.78 -6.97
N MET A 205 7.05 -10.24 -6.69
CA MET A 205 6.55 -9.03 -7.37
C MET A 205 7.23 -7.76 -6.84
N ALA A 206 7.50 -7.68 -5.54
CA ALA A 206 8.22 -6.57 -4.90
C ALA A 206 9.62 -6.36 -5.50
N ARG A 207 10.30 -7.44 -5.91
CA ARG A 207 11.61 -7.40 -6.60
C ARG A 207 11.53 -6.67 -7.94
N TYR A 208 10.50 -6.93 -8.73
CA TYR A 208 10.28 -6.25 -10.00
C TYR A 208 9.85 -4.79 -9.80
N ILE A 209 9.06 -4.49 -8.77
CA ILE A 209 8.73 -3.11 -8.39
C ILE A 209 10.01 -2.34 -8.03
N ASN A 210 10.87 -2.92 -7.19
CA ASN A 210 12.19 -2.34 -6.86
C ASN A 210 13.04 -2.12 -8.12
N MET A 211 13.00 -3.05 -9.08
CA MET A 211 13.69 -2.90 -10.35
C MET A 211 13.17 -1.70 -11.16
N VAL A 212 11.85 -1.48 -11.21
CA VAL A 212 11.25 -0.33 -11.90
C VAL A 212 11.76 1.00 -11.32
N TYR A 213 11.87 1.11 -9.99
CA TYR A 213 12.45 2.28 -9.34
C TYR A 213 13.92 2.52 -9.77
N ASN A 214 14.71 1.47 -9.93
CA ASN A 214 16.10 1.58 -10.42
C ASN A 214 16.16 1.97 -11.89
N VAL A 215 15.38 1.33 -12.76
CA VAL A 215 15.29 1.67 -14.20
C VAL A 215 14.86 3.12 -14.40
N GLY A 216 13.88 3.60 -13.62
CA GLY A 216 13.42 4.99 -13.69
C GLY A 216 14.48 6.00 -13.26
N ALA A 217 15.42 5.60 -12.40
CA ALA A 217 16.57 6.40 -12.02
C ALA A 217 17.69 6.38 -13.08
N ASP A 218 17.91 5.23 -13.72
CA ASP A 218 18.97 5.04 -14.72
C ASP A 218 18.62 5.69 -16.07
N ILE A 219 17.33 5.68 -16.45
CA ILE A 219 16.86 6.31 -17.68
C ILE A 219 16.54 7.78 -17.37
N ASP A 220 17.55 8.64 -17.48
CA ASP A 220 17.47 10.11 -17.29
C ASP A 220 16.59 10.83 -18.34
N ASN A 221 15.78 10.08 -19.08
CA ASN A 221 14.89 10.56 -20.15
C ASN A 221 13.41 10.49 -19.76
N LEU A 222 13.08 10.31 -18.48
CA LEU A 222 11.69 10.49 -18.03
C LEU A 222 11.46 12.00 -17.80
N PRO A 223 10.72 12.70 -18.70
CA PRO A 223 10.56 14.14 -18.60
C PRO A 223 9.77 14.50 -17.33
N PRO A 224 10.22 15.49 -16.56
CA PRO A 224 9.44 16.04 -15.46
C PRO A 224 8.27 16.90 -15.96
N TYR A 225 8.34 17.35 -17.23
CA TYR A 225 7.26 18.07 -17.88
C TYR A 225 6.26 17.06 -18.46
N ASP A 226 4.98 17.24 -18.13
CA ASP A 226 3.87 16.37 -18.55
C ASP A 226 4.03 14.87 -18.18
N PRO A 227 4.10 14.55 -16.87
CA PRO A 227 4.20 13.15 -16.40
C PRO A 227 2.97 12.30 -16.75
N ASN A 228 1.85 12.92 -17.14
CA ASN A 228 0.64 12.19 -17.52
C ASN A 228 0.63 11.77 -19.00
N ASN A 229 1.64 12.17 -19.79
CA ASN A 229 1.78 11.68 -21.16
C ASN A 229 2.45 10.30 -21.19
N VAL A 230 1.62 9.29 -21.45
CA VAL A 230 1.99 7.87 -21.52
C VAL A 230 3.14 7.62 -22.50
N SER A 231 3.23 8.34 -23.64
CA SER A 231 4.28 8.08 -24.64
C SER A 231 5.69 8.25 -24.07
N ASN A 232 5.84 9.11 -23.07
CA ASN A 232 7.11 9.39 -22.40
C ASN A 232 7.72 8.16 -21.71
N TYR A 233 6.90 7.18 -21.35
CA TYR A 233 7.34 5.97 -20.65
C TYR A 233 7.70 4.82 -21.60
N THR A 234 7.44 4.94 -22.89
CA THR A 234 7.57 3.83 -23.86
C THR A 234 8.97 3.23 -23.88
N ILE A 235 10.01 4.07 -23.86
CA ILE A 235 11.42 3.61 -23.89
C ILE A 235 11.75 2.85 -22.60
N ALA A 236 11.40 3.43 -21.44
CA ALA A 236 11.65 2.81 -20.14
C ALA A 236 10.87 1.50 -19.97
N LEU A 237 9.63 1.44 -20.45
CA LEU A 237 8.82 0.21 -20.45
C LEU A 237 9.43 -0.86 -21.35
N ASN A 238 9.89 -0.51 -22.55
CA ASN A 238 10.56 -1.48 -23.43
C ASN A 238 11.87 -1.98 -22.81
N TYR A 239 12.66 -1.09 -22.19
CA TYR A 239 13.87 -1.48 -21.48
C TYR A 239 13.56 -2.43 -20.32
N PHE A 240 12.56 -2.10 -19.49
CA PHE A 240 12.11 -2.96 -18.40
C PHE A 240 11.57 -4.31 -18.91
N ALA A 241 10.71 -4.31 -19.92
CA ALA A 241 10.09 -5.52 -20.46
C ALA A 241 11.13 -6.46 -21.09
N PHE A 242 12.05 -5.94 -21.91
CA PHE A 242 12.92 -6.77 -22.74
C PHE A 242 14.35 -6.95 -22.20
N GLN A 243 14.87 -5.99 -21.41
CA GLN A 243 16.25 -6.04 -20.92
C GLN A 243 16.34 -6.42 -19.44
N GLN A 244 15.33 -6.08 -18.62
CA GLN A 244 15.31 -6.45 -17.20
C GLN A 244 14.73 -7.85 -16.99
N LYS A 245 15.65 -8.82 -16.79
CA LYS A 245 15.34 -10.21 -16.50
C LYS A 245 15.33 -10.47 -14.99
N LYS A 246 14.82 -11.64 -14.57
CA LYS A 246 14.80 -12.07 -13.17
C LYS A 246 16.16 -11.87 -12.47
N LYS A 247 17.26 -12.29 -13.10
CA LYS A 247 18.62 -12.13 -12.56
C LYS A 247 18.96 -10.68 -12.20
N GLU A 248 18.55 -9.71 -13.01
CA GLU A 248 18.78 -8.30 -12.71
C GLU A 248 17.88 -7.84 -11.56
N ALA A 249 16.60 -8.27 -11.53
CA ALA A 249 15.70 -8.00 -10.41
C ALA A 249 16.28 -8.52 -9.08
N ASP A 250 16.84 -9.73 -9.08
CA ASP A 250 17.50 -10.34 -7.92
C ASP A 250 18.76 -9.58 -7.52
N LYS A 251 19.53 -9.08 -8.49
CA LYS A 251 20.72 -8.26 -8.24
C LYS A 251 20.37 -6.91 -7.62
N CYS A 252 19.34 -6.23 -8.14
CA CYS A 252 18.85 -4.96 -7.60
C CYS A 252 18.16 -5.12 -6.24
N TRP A 253 17.48 -6.25 -6.02
CA TRP A 253 16.95 -6.59 -4.71
C TRP A 253 18.10 -6.85 -3.73
N GLY A 254 19.02 -7.75 -4.11
CA GLY A 254 20.18 -8.14 -3.33
C GLY A 254 19.83 -8.76 -1.97
N PRO A 255 20.79 -9.39 -1.27
CA PRO A 255 20.58 -9.74 0.12
C PRO A 255 20.42 -8.45 0.94
N LEU A 256 19.51 -8.45 1.92
CA LEU A 256 19.74 -7.55 3.05
C LEU A 256 21.08 -7.98 3.66
N PRO A 257 22.00 -7.07 4.00
CA PRO A 257 23.21 -7.47 4.69
C PRO A 257 22.83 -8.36 5.87
N VAL A 258 23.31 -9.61 5.89
CA VAL A 258 22.89 -10.59 6.89
C VAL A 258 23.21 -10.01 8.26
N ALA A 259 22.19 -9.59 8.98
CA ALA A 259 22.36 -9.16 10.34
C ALA A 259 22.30 -10.43 11.19
N ALA A 260 23.39 -11.20 11.19
CA ALA A 260 23.69 -12.12 12.28
C ALA A 260 23.95 -11.34 13.60
N ASP A 261 24.04 -10.01 13.51
CA ASP A 261 24.33 -9.08 14.56
C ASP A 261 23.14 -8.14 14.81
N GLN A 262 22.59 -8.18 16.03
CA GLN A 262 21.49 -7.31 16.45
C GLN A 262 21.87 -5.83 16.42
N GLU A 263 23.15 -5.48 16.52
CA GLU A 263 23.64 -4.10 16.48
C GLU A 263 23.44 -3.51 15.09
N ARG A 264 23.75 -4.28 14.03
CA ARG A 264 23.55 -3.84 12.64
C ARG A 264 22.08 -3.65 12.29
N MET A 265 21.15 -4.39 12.93
CA MET A 265 19.71 -4.16 12.75
C MET A 265 19.25 -2.81 13.30
N ARG A 266 20.00 -2.20 14.21
CA ARG A 266 19.70 -0.87 14.76
C ARG A 266 20.24 0.27 13.90
N ASP A 267 21.07 -0.02 12.90
CA ASP A 267 21.56 1.00 11.98
C ASP A 267 20.39 1.60 11.18
N ASN A 268 20.29 2.93 11.17
CA ASN A 268 19.23 3.62 10.45
C ASN A 268 19.34 3.40 8.94
N GLY A 269 20.55 3.22 8.40
CA GLY A 269 20.76 2.86 6.99
C GLY A 269 20.14 1.50 6.66
N TYR A 270 20.37 0.49 7.51
CA TYR A 270 19.75 -0.83 7.41
C TYR A 270 18.22 -0.76 7.51
N GLN A 271 17.70 -0.09 8.54
CA GLN A 271 16.25 0.06 8.75
C GLN A 271 15.57 0.85 7.63
N LEU A 272 16.26 1.81 7.01
CA LEU A 272 15.81 2.54 5.82
C LEU A 272 15.70 1.60 4.60
N GLN A 273 16.72 0.77 4.35
CA GLN A 273 16.69 -0.21 3.25
C GLN A 273 15.56 -1.23 3.45
N LEU A 274 15.40 -1.75 4.66
CA LEU A 274 14.32 -2.70 4.99
C LEU A 274 12.94 -2.08 4.76
N ARG A 275 12.71 -0.84 5.24
CA ARG A 275 11.44 -0.13 5.00
C ARG A 275 11.17 0.11 3.53
N ASN A 276 12.19 0.39 2.73
CA ASN A 276 12.03 0.51 1.29
C ASN A 276 11.68 -0.84 0.64
N ARG A 277 12.16 -1.97 1.15
CA ARG A 277 11.70 -3.30 0.70
C ARG A 277 10.24 -3.56 1.08
N LEU A 278 9.86 -3.26 2.32
CA LEU A 278 8.47 -3.37 2.77
C LEU A 278 7.54 -2.44 1.97
N SER A 279 8.04 -1.30 1.50
CA SER A 279 7.33 -0.41 0.57
C SER A 279 6.99 -1.09 -0.76
N ASN A 280 7.96 -1.79 -1.33
CA ASN A 280 7.74 -2.57 -2.55
C ASN A 280 6.75 -3.72 -2.32
N VAL A 281 6.74 -4.33 -1.14
CA VAL A 281 5.75 -5.35 -0.75
C VAL A 281 4.34 -4.75 -0.66
N ALA A 282 4.18 -3.62 0.03
CA ALA A 282 2.89 -2.92 0.13
C ALA A 282 2.37 -2.49 -1.25
N CYS A 283 3.27 -2.06 -2.16
CA CYS A 283 2.88 -1.78 -3.54
C CYS A 283 2.46 -3.06 -4.28
N SER A 284 3.13 -4.19 -4.09
CA SER A 284 2.74 -5.46 -4.74
C SER A 284 1.36 -5.95 -4.30
N ASP A 285 1.02 -5.75 -3.03
CA ASP A 285 -0.28 -6.12 -2.46
C ASP A 285 -1.45 -5.40 -3.18
N CYS A 286 -1.20 -4.23 -3.77
CA CYS A 286 -2.20 -3.43 -4.46
C CYS A 286 -2.33 -3.72 -5.97
N ILE A 287 -1.38 -4.43 -6.60
CA ILE A 287 -1.33 -4.55 -8.07
C ILE A 287 -2.56 -5.28 -8.62
N ALA A 288 -2.95 -6.40 -7.99
CA ALA A 288 -4.13 -7.15 -8.44
C ALA A 288 -5.38 -6.27 -8.43
N LEU A 289 -5.58 -5.54 -7.33
CA LEU A 289 -6.72 -4.65 -7.15
C LEU A 289 -6.77 -3.52 -8.18
N ARG A 290 -5.61 -2.94 -8.52
CA ARG A 290 -5.49 -1.90 -9.54
C ARG A 290 -5.76 -2.43 -10.94
N LEU A 291 -5.28 -3.63 -11.27
CA LEU A 291 -5.63 -4.29 -12.52
C LEU A 291 -7.14 -4.52 -12.63
N LYS A 292 -7.79 -4.97 -11.54
CA LYS A 292 -9.25 -5.12 -11.49
C LYS A 292 -9.97 -3.77 -11.62
N SER A 293 -9.43 -2.70 -11.04
CA SER A 293 -10.01 -1.35 -11.10
C SER A 293 -10.01 -0.75 -12.50
N ILE A 294 -9.00 -1.05 -13.33
CA ILE A 294 -8.98 -0.63 -14.74
C ILE A 294 -9.76 -1.59 -15.65
N ILE A 295 -9.89 -2.87 -15.27
CA ILE A 295 -10.69 -3.87 -16.00
C ILE A 295 -12.10 -3.90 -15.42
N ARG A 296 -12.90 -2.91 -15.83
CA ARG A 296 -14.28 -2.72 -15.36
C ARG A 296 -15.14 -3.93 -15.75
N PRO A 297 -16.25 -4.20 -15.04
CA PRO A 297 -17.18 -5.27 -15.41
C PRO A 297 -17.64 -5.21 -16.88
N SER A 298 -17.83 -4.01 -17.43
CA SER A 298 -18.17 -3.79 -18.84
C SER A 298 -17.06 -4.17 -19.82
N ASP A 299 -15.78 -4.07 -19.40
CA ASP A 299 -14.61 -4.37 -20.22
C ASP A 299 -14.34 -5.88 -20.27
N ARG A 300 -14.79 -6.64 -19.26
CA ARG A 300 -14.54 -8.09 -19.10
C ARG A 300 -14.99 -8.91 -20.32
N ALA A 301 -16.17 -8.62 -20.86
CA ALA A 301 -16.68 -9.30 -22.06
C ALA A 301 -15.76 -9.10 -23.28
N LEU A 302 -15.25 -7.88 -23.49
CA LEU A 302 -14.35 -7.54 -24.60
C LEU A 302 -12.96 -8.16 -24.47
N LEU A 303 -12.60 -8.56 -23.24
CA LEU A 303 -11.36 -9.25 -22.90
C LEU A 303 -11.53 -10.78 -22.85
N GLY A 304 -12.76 -11.29 -23.01
CA GLY A 304 -13.05 -12.72 -22.93
C GLY A 304 -12.99 -13.27 -21.51
N MET A 305 -13.25 -12.42 -20.52
CA MET A 305 -13.34 -12.79 -19.10
C MET A 305 -14.78 -13.11 -18.71
N ASP A 306 -14.94 -13.87 -17.64
CA ASP A 306 -16.24 -13.99 -16.99
C ASP A 306 -16.68 -12.61 -16.46
N THR A 307 -17.94 -12.27 -16.73
CA THR A 307 -18.55 -10.99 -16.35
C THR A 307 -19.23 -11.06 -14.98
N ARG A 308 -19.45 -12.27 -14.45
CA ARG A 308 -20.23 -12.49 -13.21
C ARG A 308 -19.35 -12.72 -11.98
N SER A 309 -18.13 -13.23 -12.17
CA SER A 309 -17.20 -13.50 -11.07
C SER A 309 -16.17 -12.38 -10.89
N ILE A 310 -15.65 -12.26 -9.67
CA ILE A 310 -14.46 -11.45 -9.38
C ILE A 310 -13.26 -12.14 -10.07
N PRO A 311 -12.49 -11.44 -10.91
CA PRO A 311 -11.31 -12.03 -11.54
C PRO A 311 -10.30 -12.45 -10.49
N ASP A 312 -9.86 -13.71 -10.55
CA ASP A 312 -8.74 -14.21 -9.78
C ASP A 312 -7.39 -13.93 -10.49
N ALA A 313 -6.29 -14.32 -9.84
CA ALA A 313 -4.95 -14.11 -10.38
C ALA A 313 -4.70 -14.86 -11.71
N GLU A 314 -5.34 -16.02 -11.90
CA GLU A 314 -5.20 -16.79 -13.13
C GLU A 314 -5.88 -16.07 -14.29
N ALA A 315 -7.12 -15.62 -14.11
CA ALA A 315 -7.88 -14.87 -15.10
C ALA A 315 -7.15 -13.60 -15.54
N LEU A 316 -6.59 -12.84 -14.58
CA LEU A 316 -5.77 -11.66 -14.88
C LEU A 316 -4.53 -12.03 -15.71
N THR A 317 -3.83 -13.10 -15.34
CA THR A 317 -2.64 -13.59 -16.06
C THR A 317 -2.98 -14.04 -17.49
N GLN A 318 -4.08 -14.78 -17.68
CA GLN A 318 -4.51 -15.23 -19.00
C GLN A 318 -4.86 -14.05 -19.92
N VAL A 319 -5.56 -13.05 -19.40
CA VAL A 319 -5.96 -11.86 -20.16
C VAL A 319 -4.76 -11.01 -20.52
N LEU A 320 -3.83 -10.80 -19.59
CA LEU A 320 -2.60 -10.07 -19.86
C LEU A 320 -1.77 -10.77 -20.94
N ASN A 321 -1.60 -12.09 -20.88
CA ASN A 321 -0.88 -12.84 -21.92
C ASN A 321 -1.53 -12.73 -23.31
N ARG A 322 -2.87 -12.78 -23.39
CA ARG A 322 -3.59 -12.83 -24.68
C ARG A 322 -3.95 -11.45 -25.24
N LYS A 323 -4.15 -10.47 -24.37
CA LYS A 323 -4.78 -9.17 -24.68
C LYS A 323 -4.06 -7.99 -24.04
N GLN A 324 -2.75 -8.11 -23.73
CA GLN A 324 -1.94 -7.04 -23.10
C GLN A 324 -2.19 -5.66 -23.72
N ARG A 325 -2.17 -5.55 -25.06
CA ARG A 325 -2.40 -4.26 -25.76
C ARG A 325 -3.75 -3.62 -25.44
N LYS A 326 -4.81 -4.43 -25.23
CA LYS A 326 -6.13 -3.90 -24.83
C LYS A 326 -6.09 -3.42 -23.38
N VAL A 327 -5.48 -4.21 -22.48
CA VAL A 327 -5.32 -3.82 -21.07
C VAL A 327 -4.49 -2.54 -20.94
N MET A 328 -3.42 -2.39 -21.73
CA MET A 328 -2.63 -1.15 -21.77
C MET A 328 -3.49 0.06 -22.17
N LYS A 329 -4.46 -0.08 -23.08
CA LYS A 329 -5.38 1.02 -23.42
C LYS A 329 -6.31 1.39 -22.26
N LEU A 330 -6.78 0.40 -21.49
CA LEU A 330 -7.58 0.64 -20.28
C LEU A 330 -6.75 1.33 -19.20
N LEU A 331 -5.48 0.95 -19.07
CA LEU A 331 -4.53 1.60 -18.17
C LEU A 331 -4.30 3.06 -18.56
N GLN A 332 -4.08 3.34 -19.85
CA GLN A 332 -3.92 4.69 -20.39
C GLN A 332 -5.15 5.57 -20.13
N ARG A 333 -6.36 5.01 -20.19
CA ARG A 333 -7.62 5.71 -19.87
C ARG A 333 -7.63 6.23 -18.43
N ASP A 334 -7.15 5.43 -17.48
CA ASP A 334 -7.23 5.73 -16.04
C ASP A 334 -5.87 6.18 -15.46
N PHE A 335 -4.94 6.62 -16.31
CA PHE A 335 -3.52 6.77 -15.95
C PHE A 335 -3.25 7.77 -14.83
N ALA A 336 -3.85 8.97 -14.91
CA ALA A 336 -3.68 10.00 -13.89
C ALA A 336 -4.23 9.57 -12.52
N ALA A 337 -5.38 8.88 -12.51
CA ALA A 337 -5.98 8.34 -11.31
C ALA A 337 -5.11 7.23 -10.68
N LEU A 338 -4.51 6.37 -11.51
CA LEU A 338 -3.55 5.37 -11.04
C LEU A 338 -2.32 6.00 -10.38
N ALA A 339 -1.71 7.00 -11.02
CA ALA A 339 -0.51 7.66 -10.47
C ALA A 339 -0.81 8.38 -9.16
N ARG A 340 -1.94 9.10 -9.08
CA ARG A 340 -2.43 9.72 -7.85
C ARG A 340 -2.68 8.69 -6.74
N SER A 341 -3.38 7.61 -7.05
CA SER A 341 -3.63 6.51 -6.11
C SER A 341 -2.34 5.87 -5.62
N GLU A 342 -1.32 5.71 -6.48
CA GLU A 342 -0.01 5.21 -6.05
C GLU A 342 0.71 6.14 -5.09
N HIS A 343 0.70 7.45 -5.36
CA HIS A 343 1.32 8.42 -4.47
C HIS A 343 0.64 8.47 -3.09
N LEU A 344 -0.68 8.38 -3.03
CA LEU A 344 -1.43 8.39 -1.76
C LEU A 344 -1.23 7.10 -0.96
N ARG A 345 -1.20 5.95 -1.65
CA ARG A 345 -0.77 4.68 -1.05
C ARG A 345 0.66 4.78 -0.51
N TRP A 346 1.57 5.41 -1.27
CA TRP A 346 2.96 5.63 -0.85
C TRP A 346 3.05 6.50 0.39
N CYS A 347 2.29 7.59 0.45
CA CYS A 347 2.24 8.47 1.61
C CYS A 347 1.76 7.70 2.85
N THR A 348 0.65 6.99 2.73
CA THR A 348 0.04 6.21 3.83
C THR A 348 1.01 5.15 4.36
N GLU A 349 1.64 4.40 3.46
CA GLU A 349 2.64 3.39 3.82
C GLU A 349 3.85 3.98 4.53
N LYS A 350 4.41 5.08 4.03
CA LYS A 350 5.57 5.71 4.65
C LYS A 350 5.26 6.20 6.06
N LEU A 351 4.08 6.78 6.28
CA LEU A 351 3.62 7.19 7.61
C LEU A 351 3.51 5.98 8.57
N ILE A 352 2.93 4.87 8.10
CA ILE A 352 2.83 3.62 8.87
C ILE A 352 4.21 2.99 9.16
N LEU A 353 5.18 3.15 8.25
CA LEU A 353 6.55 2.66 8.41
C LEU A 353 7.45 3.61 9.24
N GLY A 354 6.89 4.66 9.85
CA GLY A 354 7.59 5.57 10.74
C GLY A 354 8.34 6.71 10.05
N PHE A 355 8.05 6.97 8.77
CA PHE A 355 8.47 8.21 8.14
C PHE A 355 7.54 9.35 8.49
N ARG A 356 8.06 10.57 8.39
CA ARG A 356 7.30 11.81 8.56
C ARG A 356 7.64 12.83 7.47
N PRO A 357 6.70 13.72 7.11
CA PRO A 357 7.01 14.83 6.22
C PRO A 357 8.08 15.74 6.81
N PHE A 358 8.63 16.57 5.93
CA PHE A 358 9.49 17.67 6.37
C PHE A 358 8.67 18.63 7.24
N SER A 359 9.24 19.04 8.37
CA SER A 359 8.67 20.12 9.18
C SER A 359 8.78 21.46 8.45
N ASP A 360 8.06 22.49 8.91
CA ASP A 360 8.19 23.84 8.37
C ASP A 360 9.63 24.35 8.37
N ARG A 361 10.41 23.98 9.40
CA ARG A 361 11.84 24.30 9.48
C ARG A 361 12.65 23.55 8.41
N ASP A 362 12.36 22.27 8.19
CA ASP A 362 13.05 21.47 7.15
C ASP A 362 12.71 22.01 5.76
N LEU A 363 11.47 22.43 5.51
CA LEU A 363 11.02 23.04 4.25
C LEU A 363 11.66 24.40 4.00
N LEU A 364 11.72 25.25 5.04
CA LEU A 364 12.40 26.53 4.96
C LEU A 364 13.88 26.34 4.63
N GLU A 365 14.54 25.39 5.28
CA GLU A 365 15.94 25.09 4.99
C GLU A 365 16.12 24.52 3.58
N ASP A 366 15.29 23.55 3.17
CA ASP A 366 15.29 23.00 1.81
C ASP A 366 15.14 24.08 0.73
N SER A 367 14.36 25.13 1.00
CA SER A 367 14.15 26.25 0.08
C SER A 367 15.37 27.16 -0.11
N ARG A 368 16.36 27.08 0.78
CA ARG A 368 17.62 27.83 0.70
C ARG A 368 18.68 27.14 -0.15
N HIS A 369 18.50 25.85 -0.44
CA HIS A 369 19.42 25.04 -1.21
C HIS A 369 18.95 24.88 -2.67
N PHE A 370 19.89 24.76 -3.61
CA PHE A 370 19.59 24.51 -5.02
C PHE A 370 20.48 23.39 -5.58
N GLY A 371 20.06 22.81 -6.72
CA GLY A 371 20.86 21.80 -7.43
C GLY A 371 21.29 20.62 -6.55
N ASP A 372 22.58 20.30 -6.57
CA ASP A 372 23.13 19.17 -5.84
C ASP A 372 23.20 19.38 -4.32
N ASP A 373 23.34 20.63 -3.86
CA ASP A 373 23.29 20.96 -2.43
C ASP A 373 21.92 20.62 -1.84
N ARG A 374 20.85 20.94 -2.58
CA ARG A 374 19.48 20.57 -2.19
C ARG A 374 19.30 19.06 -2.12
N LYS A 375 19.83 18.33 -3.11
CA LYS A 375 19.80 16.86 -3.10
C LYS A 375 20.58 16.30 -1.91
N ALA A 376 21.74 16.86 -1.58
CA ALA A 376 22.56 16.45 -0.45
C ALA A 376 21.84 16.70 0.89
N PHE A 377 21.24 17.88 1.06
CA PHE A 377 20.41 18.20 2.22
C PHE A 377 19.27 17.19 2.39
N ARG A 378 18.46 16.98 1.34
CA ARG A 378 17.36 15.99 1.36
C ARG A 378 17.87 14.58 1.70
N ARG A 379 19.03 14.16 1.17
CA ARG A 379 19.64 12.85 1.46
C ARG A 379 20.05 12.73 2.93
N SER A 380 20.57 13.79 3.55
CA SER A 380 20.98 13.79 4.96
C SER A 380 19.82 13.60 5.94
N LEU A 381 18.59 13.90 5.51
CA LEU A 381 17.38 13.73 6.32
C LEU A 381 16.75 12.34 6.22
N LYS A 382 17.12 11.53 5.21
CA LYS A 382 16.58 10.18 5.02
C LYS A 382 16.86 9.23 6.19
N PRO A 383 18.05 9.21 6.83
CA PRO A 383 18.30 8.38 8.01
C PRO A 383 17.48 8.78 9.25
N GLN A 384 16.84 9.96 9.24
CA GLN A 384 15.90 10.40 10.27
C GLN A 384 14.45 10.09 9.90
N PHE A 385 14.24 9.28 8.85
CA PHE A 385 12.95 8.92 8.28
C PHE A 385 12.10 10.15 7.91
N LYS A 386 12.74 11.25 7.50
CA LYS A 386 12.05 12.43 6.98
C LYS A 386 12.01 12.38 5.46
N HIS A 387 10.87 12.74 4.87
CA HIS A 387 10.73 12.74 3.41
C HIS A 387 9.92 13.93 2.90
N VAL A 388 10.49 14.67 1.94
CA VAL A 388 9.87 15.91 1.40
C VAL A 388 8.61 15.63 0.58
N ASN A 389 8.55 14.48 -0.08
CA ASN A 389 7.39 14.09 -0.91
C ASN A 389 6.17 13.58 -0.12
N LEU A 390 6.21 13.51 1.22
CA LEU A 390 5.02 13.16 2.01
C LEU A 390 4.07 14.35 2.04
N CYS A 391 3.35 14.53 0.93
CA CYS A 391 2.48 15.66 0.64
C CYS A 391 1.38 15.24 -0.34
N SER A 392 0.42 16.14 -0.58
CA SER A 392 -0.64 15.97 -1.58
C SER A 392 -0.05 15.69 -2.98
N TYR A 393 -0.74 14.94 -3.83
CA TYR A 393 -0.25 14.69 -5.20
C TYR A 393 -0.17 16.00 -6.00
N ARG A 394 -1.11 16.91 -5.73
CA ARG A 394 -1.07 18.30 -6.21
C ARG A 394 0.19 19.06 -5.78
N ASP A 395 0.58 18.99 -4.51
CA ASP A 395 1.77 19.67 -4.00
C ASP A 395 3.06 19.01 -4.45
N LEU A 396 3.08 17.69 -4.67
CA LEU A 396 4.24 16.99 -5.22
C LEU A 396 4.67 17.62 -6.55
N ARG A 397 3.72 17.99 -7.39
CA ARG A 397 3.97 18.69 -8.67
C ARG A 397 4.74 20.00 -8.50
N ARG A 398 4.56 20.67 -7.37
CA ARG A 398 5.22 21.94 -7.04
C ARG A 398 6.55 21.74 -6.34
N ILE A 399 6.62 20.76 -5.44
CA ILE A 399 7.76 20.53 -4.54
C ILE A 399 8.86 19.70 -5.22
N ASP A 400 8.46 18.66 -5.95
CA ASP A 400 9.37 17.74 -6.63
C ASP A 400 8.69 17.06 -7.84
N PRO A 401 8.41 17.81 -8.93
CA PRO A 401 7.73 17.29 -10.12
C PRO A 401 8.46 16.12 -10.77
N ALA A 402 9.79 16.03 -10.57
CA ALA A 402 10.59 14.93 -11.08
C ALA A 402 10.28 13.59 -10.38
N ASN A 403 9.62 13.57 -9.23
CA ASN A 403 9.23 12.34 -8.56
C ASN A 403 7.90 11.76 -9.06
N MET A 404 6.97 12.60 -9.58
CA MET A 404 5.69 12.12 -10.14
C MET A 404 5.90 11.11 -11.27
N LYS A 405 6.99 11.25 -12.04
CA LYS A 405 7.31 10.35 -13.15
C LYS A 405 7.53 8.91 -12.69
N THR A 406 7.91 8.70 -11.42
CA THR A 406 8.16 7.39 -10.86
C THR A 406 6.85 6.66 -10.59
N ASP A 407 5.86 7.32 -9.99
CA ASP A 407 4.51 6.78 -9.79
C ASP A 407 3.88 6.41 -11.13
N CYS A 408 3.97 7.32 -12.10
CA CYS A 408 3.53 7.14 -13.46
C CYS A 408 4.22 5.93 -14.15
N PHE A 409 5.54 5.83 -14.09
CA PHE A 409 6.27 4.72 -14.70
C PHE A 409 5.90 3.38 -14.06
N LEU A 410 5.79 3.32 -12.73
CA LEU A 410 5.38 2.13 -12.01
C LEU A 410 3.99 1.66 -12.42
N MET A 411 3.04 2.58 -12.53
CA MET A 411 1.68 2.25 -12.96
C MET A 411 1.66 1.74 -14.41
N MET A 412 2.44 2.35 -15.30
CA MET A 412 2.60 1.83 -16.66
C MET A 412 3.23 0.43 -16.72
N ALA A 413 4.18 0.14 -15.81
CA ALA A 413 4.90 -1.13 -15.77
C ALA A 413 4.08 -2.26 -15.12
N MET A 414 3.00 -1.94 -14.41
CA MET A 414 2.18 -2.89 -13.63
C MET A 414 1.79 -4.17 -14.41
N PRO A 415 1.29 -4.10 -15.67
CA PRO A 415 0.98 -5.30 -16.45
C PRO A 415 2.19 -6.22 -16.71
N GLU A 416 3.36 -5.61 -16.93
CA GLU A 416 4.60 -6.35 -17.18
C GLU A 416 5.19 -6.90 -15.88
N ILE A 417 5.13 -6.16 -14.78
CA ILE A 417 5.47 -6.65 -13.43
C ILE A 417 4.64 -7.88 -13.10
N TRP A 418 3.33 -7.81 -13.32
CA TRP A 418 2.41 -8.93 -13.10
C TRP A 418 2.84 -10.15 -13.91
N LEU A 419 2.98 -9.98 -15.23
CA LEU A 419 3.39 -11.07 -16.10
C LEU A 419 4.73 -11.66 -15.66
N LYS A 420 5.77 -10.87 -15.45
CA LYS A 420 7.08 -11.39 -15.01
C LYS A 420 7.04 -12.13 -13.66
N ALA A 421 6.13 -11.74 -12.76
CA ALA A 421 5.97 -12.36 -11.45
C ALA A 421 5.08 -13.61 -11.47
N THR A 422 4.15 -13.74 -12.43
CA THR A 422 3.20 -14.86 -12.52
C THR A 422 3.43 -15.79 -13.72
N SER A 423 4.29 -15.41 -14.67
CA SER A 423 4.65 -16.21 -15.84
C SER A 423 5.55 -17.36 -15.43
N ARG A 424 5.23 -18.55 -15.97
CA ARG A 424 5.94 -19.82 -15.76
C ARG A 424 7.23 -19.94 -16.54
#